data_AF-A0A357CZJ9-F1
#
_entry.id   AF-A0A357CZJ9-F1
#
_cell.length_a   1.000
_cell.length_b   1.000
_cell.length_c   1.000
_cell.angle_alpha   90.00
_cell.angle_beta   90.00
_cell.angle_gamma   90.00
#
_symmetry.space_group_name_H-M   'P 1'
#
loop_
_entity.id
_entity.type
_entity.pdbx_description
1 polymer ?
#
loop_
_entity_poly.entity_id
_entity_poly.type
_entity_poly.pdbx_seq_one_letter_code
_entity_poly.pdbx_strand_id
1 'polypeptide(L)'
;MSTHAEKAAELFRKGYNCAQATFLAFADETSMDKKTALKLTSSFGGGMGRLREVCGAVSAIFMIAGIKYGTDDPRNDEEKACHYALIQELARRFREKNGTIICRELLDLSEK
;
A
#
# COMPACT_ATOMS: atom_id res chain seq x y z
N MET A 1 -22.96 1.53 2.52
CA MET A 1 -21.80 1.47 1.59
C MET A 1 -20.65 0.86 2.36
N SER A 2 -20.02 -0.19 1.85
CA SER A 2 -18.86 -0.79 2.52
C SER A 2 -17.69 0.20 2.50
N THR A 3 -17.01 0.35 3.64
CA THR A 3 -15.79 1.17 3.73
C THR A 3 -14.66 0.52 2.93
N HIS A 4 -13.66 1.30 2.49
CA HIS A 4 -12.48 0.73 1.83
C HIS A 4 -11.77 -0.31 2.71
N ALA A 5 -11.80 -0.17 4.03
CA ALA A 5 -11.23 -1.15 4.96
C ALA A 5 -11.95 -2.51 4.91
N GLU A 6 -13.29 -2.51 4.94
CA GLU A 6 -14.10 -3.73 4.82
C GLU A 6 -13.89 -4.41 3.46
N LYS A 7 -13.91 -3.63 2.37
CA LYS A 7 -13.64 -4.11 1.02
C LYS A 7 -12.26 -4.75 0.89
N ALA A 8 -11.22 -4.14 1.48
CA ALA A 8 -9.88 -4.72 1.52
C ALA A 8 -9.87 -6.06 2.27
N ALA A 9 -10.54 -6.13 3.43
CA ALA A 9 -10.63 -7.38 4.20
C ALA A 9 -11.37 -8.49 3.43
N GLU A 10 -12.47 -8.17 2.74
CA GLU A 10 -13.18 -9.12 1.87
C GLU A 10 -12.31 -9.62 0.71
N LEU A 11 -11.59 -8.72 0.04
CA LEU A 11 -10.70 -9.08 -1.06
C LEU A 11 -9.56 -9.99 -0.57
N PHE A 12 -8.98 -9.69 0.60
CA PHE A 12 -7.97 -10.55 1.20
C PHE A 12 -8.50 -11.96 1.47
N ARG A 13 -9.70 -12.07 2.05
CA ARG A 13 -10.37 -13.37 2.29
C ARG A 13 -10.70 -14.13 0.99
N LYS A 14 -10.84 -13.43 -0.14
CA LYS A 14 -11.00 -14.03 -1.47
C LYS A 14 -9.69 -14.56 -2.09
N GLY A 15 -8.56 -14.46 -1.38
CA GLY A 15 -7.28 -15.01 -1.79
C GLY A 15 -6.34 -14.01 -2.48
N TYR A 16 -6.72 -12.73 -2.59
CA TYR A 16 -5.78 -11.69 -3.01
C TYR A 16 -4.74 -11.44 -1.92
N ASN A 17 -3.50 -11.16 -2.31
CA ASN A 17 -2.47 -10.82 -1.33
C ASN A 17 -2.77 -9.46 -0.66
N CYS A 18 -2.06 -9.13 0.42
CA CYS A 18 -2.30 -7.90 1.19
C CYS A 18 -2.21 -6.62 0.35
N ALA A 19 -1.27 -6.53 -0.60
CA ALA A 19 -1.14 -5.35 -1.46
C ALA A 19 -2.28 -5.25 -2.49
N GLN A 20 -2.60 -6.37 -3.15
CA GLN A 20 -3.70 -6.46 -4.10
C GLN A 20 -5.04 -6.12 -3.46
N ALA A 21 -5.31 -6.66 -2.27
CA ALA A 21 -6.53 -6.43 -1.53
C ALA A 21 -6.70 -4.96 -1.14
N THR A 22 -5.64 -4.34 -0.60
CA THR A 22 -5.65 -2.91 -0.26
C THR A 22 -5.80 -2.04 -1.50
N PHE A 23 -5.04 -2.27 -2.57
CA PHE A 23 -5.12 -1.43 -3.77
C PHE A 23 -6.49 -1.51 -4.44
N LEU A 24 -7.04 -2.73 -4.64
CA LEU A 24 -8.36 -2.90 -5.25
C LEU A 24 -9.51 -2.35 -4.41
N ALA A 25 -9.32 -2.20 -3.10
CA ALA A 25 -10.31 -1.52 -2.27
C ALA A 25 -10.51 -0.06 -2.72
N PHE A 26 -9.45 0.59 -3.17
CA PHE A 26 -9.41 1.97 -3.67
C PHE A 26 -9.44 2.06 -5.21
N ALA A 27 -9.95 1.04 -5.91
CA ALA A 27 -10.07 1.07 -7.38
C ALA A 27 -10.96 2.24 -7.88
N ASP A 28 -11.94 2.66 -7.09
CA ASP A 28 -12.80 3.82 -7.32
C ASP A 28 -12.05 5.16 -7.23
N GLU A 29 -10.99 5.22 -6.43
CA GLU A 29 -10.18 6.43 -6.24
C GLU A 29 -9.01 6.51 -7.23
N THR A 30 -8.51 5.36 -7.70
CA THR A 30 -7.37 5.29 -8.62
C THR A 30 -7.78 5.26 -10.08
N SER A 31 -9.05 4.95 -10.39
CA SER A 31 -9.56 4.73 -11.75
C SER A 31 -8.77 3.70 -12.59
N MET A 32 -7.88 2.93 -11.96
CA MET A 32 -7.08 1.91 -12.63
C MET A 32 -7.93 0.67 -12.88
N ASP A 33 -7.84 0.10 -14.09
CA ASP A 33 -8.56 -1.13 -14.37
C ASP A 33 -8.09 -2.28 -13.47
N LYS A 34 -9.03 -3.13 -13.08
CA LYS A 34 -8.79 -4.22 -12.13
C LYS A 34 -7.66 -5.15 -12.56
N LYS A 35 -7.52 -5.43 -13.86
CA LYS A 35 -6.52 -6.39 -14.37
C LYS A 35 -5.12 -5.80 -14.24
N THR A 36 -4.94 -4.54 -14.60
CA THR A 36 -3.67 -3.82 -14.44
C THR A 36 -3.31 -3.67 -12.96
N ALA A 37 -4.27 -3.24 -12.13
CA ALA A 37 -4.08 -3.11 -10.68
C ALA A 37 -3.59 -4.42 -10.03
N LEU A 38 -4.22 -5.55 -10.38
CA LEU A 38 -3.84 -6.87 -9.85
C LEU A 38 -2.44 -7.30 -10.26
N LYS A 39 -2.05 -7.05 -11.52
CA LYS A 39 -0.71 -7.38 -12.02
C LYS A 39 0.34 -6.50 -11.35
N LEU A 40 0.11 -5.19 -11.30
CA LEU A 40 1.04 -4.22 -10.71
C LEU A 40 1.35 -4.54 -9.25
N THR A 41 0.35 -4.92 -8.47
CA THR A 41 0.47 -5.15 -7.02
C THR A 41 0.82 -6.59 -6.64
N SER A 42 0.92 -7.50 -7.62
CA SER A 42 1.14 -8.93 -7.36
C SER A 42 2.44 -9.23 -6.61
N SER A 43 3.51 -8.49 -6.88
CA SER A 43 4.84 -8.71 -6.28
C SER A 43 4.94 -8.31 -4.81
N PHE A 44 4.00 -7.52 -4.28
CA PHE A 44 4.16 -6.83 -3.00
C PHE A 44 3.60 -7.64 -1.81
N GLY A 45 2.98 -8.80 -2.07
CA GLY A 45 2.45 -9.68 -1.03
C GLY A 45 3.53 -10.21 -0.09
N GLY A 46 3.28 -10.19 1.23
CA GLY A 46 4.24 -10.71 2.22
C GLY A 46 5.55 -9.92 2.32
N GLY A 47 5.48 -8.61 2.07
CA GLY A 47 6.64 -7.71 2.16
C GLY A 47 7.16 -7.34 0.77
N MET A 48 7.55 -8.33 -0.02
CA MET A 48 7.77 -8.17 -1.47
C MET A 48 7.96 -9.55 -2.09
N GLY A 49 6.93 -10.38 -2.05
CA GLY A 49 7.07 -11.78 -2.44
C GLY A 49 7.72 -12.59 -1.31
N ARG A 50 7.25 -12.39 -0.08
CA ARG A 50 7.69 -13.11 1.13
C ARG A 50 9.12 -12.85 1.61
N LEU A 51 9.80 -11.83 1.09
CA LEU A 51 11.07 -11.35 1.66
C LEU A 51 10.93 -10.79 3.10
N ARG A 52 9.68 -10.51 3.51
CA ARG A 52 9.30 -9.96 4.82
C ARG A 52 9.85 -8.56 5.13
N GLU A 53 10.15 -7.81 4.08
CA GLU A 53 10.49 -6.39 4.13
C GLU A 53 9.24 -5.52 4.31
N VAL A 54 9.19 -4.33 3.72
CA VAL A 54 8.09 -3.36 3.86
C VAL A 54 6.72 -3.98 3.56
N CYS A 55 5.76 -3.82 4.47
CA CYS A 55 4.40 -4.35 4.38
C CYS A 55 3.71 -4.05 3.04
N GLY A 56 3.17 -5.09 2.39
CA GLY A 56 2.49 -4.95 1.10
C GLY A 56 1.27 -4.03 1.13
N ALA A 57 0.51 -4.01 2.23
CA ALA A 57 -0.61 -3.08 2.38
C ALA A 57 -0.14 -1.61 2.46
N VAL A 58 0.99 -1.36 3.14
CA VAL A 58 1.61 -0.03 3.20
C VAL A 58 2.14 0.39 1.83
N SER A 59 2.81 -0.52 1.12
CA SER A 59 3.25 -0.27 -0.27
C SER A 59 2.06 0.09 -1.17
N ALA A 60 0.92 -0.57 -1.03
CA ALA A 60 -0.30 -0.22 -1.77
C ALA A 60 -0.85 1.17 -1.41
N ILE A 61 -0.82 1.57 -0.12
CA ILE A 61 -1.20 2.93 0.32
C ILE A 61 -0.33 3.98 -0.41
N PHE A 62 0.97 3.75 -0.52
CA PHE A 62 1.87 4.69 -1.21
C PHE A 62 1.60 4.75 -2.72
N MET A 63 1.29 3.62 -3.35
CA MET A 63 0.89 3.62 -4.77
C MET A 63 -0.40 4.41 -5.00
N ILE A 64 -1.40 4.25 -4.14
CA ILE A 64 -2.66 5.01 -4.21
C ILE A 64 -2.38 6.50 -4.03
N ALA A 65 -1.58 6.88 -3.04
CA ALA A 65 -1.19 8.27 -2.82
C ALA A 65 -0.43 8.85 -4.04
N GLY A 66 0.45 8.06 -4.66
CA GLY A 66 1.16 8.42 -5.88
C GLY A 66 0.23 8.71 -7.05
N ILE A 67 -0.82 7.89 -7.23
CA ILE A 67 -1.81 8.11 -8.29
C ILE A 67 -2.62 9.39 -8.04
N LYS A 68 -2.99 9.67 -6.78
CA LYS A 68 -3.87 10.80 -6.45
C LYS A 68 -3.14 12.15 -6.33
N TYR A 69 -1.90 12.12 -5.84
CA TYR A 69 -1.19 13.31 -5.36
C TYR A 69 0.29 13.32 -5.77
N GLY A 70 0.73 12.39 -6.62
CA GLY A 70 2.07 12.42 -7.20
C GLY A 70 2.20 13.48 -8.29
N THR A 71 3.43 13.78 -8.66
CA THR A 71 3.76 14.66 -9.78
C THR A 71 4.35 13.87 -10.93
N ASP A 72 4.06 14.28 -12.16
CA ASP A 72 4.63 13.74 -13.39
C ASP A 72 5.70 14.66 -14.01
N ASP A 73 5.95 15.86 -13.45
CA ASP A 73 7.04 16.74 -13.88
C ASP A 73 8.34 16.41 -13.11
N PRO A 74 9.36 15.85 -13.79
CA PRO A 74 10.64 15.53 -13.16
C PRO A 74 11.43 16.76 -12.71
N ARG A 75 10.98 17.99 -12.96
CA ARG A 75 11.66 19.23 -12.55
C ARG A 75 10.95 19.97 -11.43
N ASN A 76 9.74 19.54 -11.04
CA ASN A 76 9.00 20.18 -9.96
C ASN A 76 9.42 19.60 -8.60
N ASP A 77 10.52 20.12 -8.06
CA ASP A 77 11.06 19.63 -6.79
C ASP A 77 10.18 19.95 -5.58
N GLU A 78 9.37 21.01 -5.65
CA GLU A 78 8.43 21.38 -4.59
C GLU A 78 7.29 20.36 -4.46
N GLU A 79 6.68 19.97 -5.57
CA GLU A 79 5.63 18.93 -5.56
C GLU A 79 6.18 17.56 -5.13
N LYS A 80 7.39 17.20 -5.57
CA LYS A 80 8.05 15.97 -5.08
C LYS A 80 8.27 16.02 -3.57
N ALA A 81 8.75 17.14 -3.05
CA ALA A 81 8.97 17.31 -1.61
C ALA A 81 7.65 17.21 -0.83
N CYS A 82 6.58 17.84 -1.31
CA CYS A 82 5.24 17.72 -0.74
C CYS A 82 4.74 16.26 -0.76
N HIS A 83 4.94 15.56 -1.88
CA HIS A 83 4.56 14.15 -2.00
C HIS A 83 5.33 13.27 -1.02
N TYR A 84 6.64 13.47 -0.87
CA TYR A 84 7.45 12.71 0.09
C TYR A 84 7.04 12.99 1.54
N ALA A 85 6.70 14.23 1.88
CA ALA A 85 6.15 14.57 3.19
C ALA A 85 4.84 13.82 3.47
N LEU A 86 3.95 13.70 2.47
CA LEU A 86 2.72 12.92 2.57
C LEU A 86 3.02 11.42 2.82
N ILE A 87 3.94 10.82 2.05
CA ILE A 87 4.31 9.40 2.23
C ILE A 87 4.90 9.15 3.62
N GLN A 88 5.76 10.06 4.10
CA GLN A 88 6.33 9.97 5.45
C GLN A 88 5.25 10.05 6.53
N GLU A 89 4.29 10.96 6.38
CA GLU A 89 3.16 11.08 7.31
C GLU A 89 2.27 9.83 7.31
N LEU A 90 1.93 9.29 6.14
CA LEU A 90 1.16 8.04 6.03
C LEU A 90 1.90 6.87 6.70
N ALA A 91 3.21 6.77 6.48
CA ALA A 91 4.05 5.77 7.13
C ALA A 91 4.06 5.96 8.66
N ARG A 92 4.21 7.21 9.13
CA ARG A 92 4.21 7.57 10.55
C ARG A 92 2.91 7.15 11.23
N ARG A 93 1.75 7.53 10.66
CA ARG A 93 0.42 7.15 11.19
C ARG A 93 0.21 5.64 11.22
N PHE A 94 0.75 4.91 10.25
CA PHE A 94 0.71 3.45 10.26
C PHE A 94 1.56 2.88 11.40
N ARG A 95 2.79 3.38 11.59
CA ARG A 95 3.68 2.96 12.68
C ARG A 95 3.10 3.28 14.06
N GLU A 96 2.48 4.44 14.25
CA GLU A 96 1.84 4.79 15.54
C GLU A 96 0.78 3.78 15.97
N LYS A 97 0.04 3.22 15.00
CA LYS A 97 -1.02 2.25 15.27
C LYS A 97 -0.53 0.81 15.38
N ASN A 98 0.52 0.46 14.63
CA ASN A 98 0.93 -0.95 14.44
C ASN A 98 2.39 -1.23 14.87
N GLY A 99 3.10 -0.24 15.41
CA GLY A 99 4.51 -0.33 15.82
C GLY A 99 5.52 -0.19 14.68
N THR A 100 5.26 -0.76 13.51
CA THR A 100 6.23 -0.84 12.41
C THR A 100 5.55 -0.85 11.03
N ILE A 101 6.34 -0.67 9.97
CA ILE A 101 5.92 -0.95 8.58
C ILE A 101 6.55 -2.22 8.03
N ILE A 102 7.39 -2.91 8.80
CA ILE A 102 8.14 -4.07 8.34
C ILE A 102 7.30 -5.33 8.54
N CYS A 103 7.12 -6.11 7.47
CA CYS A 103 6.19 -7.24 7.44
C CYS A 103 6.57 -8.35 8.41
N ARG A 104 7.86 -8.64 8.64
CA ARG A 104 8.27 -9.63 9.65
C ARG A 104 7.89 -9.20 11.06
N GLU A 105 8.08 -7.94 11.39
CA GLU A 105 7.79 -7.40 12.71
C GLU A 105 6.27 -7.34 12.96
N LEU A 106 5.50 -6.90 11.94
CA LEU A 106 4.03 -6.87 12.01
C LEU A 106 3.40 -8.26 12.23
N LEU A 107 4.03 -9.29 11.67
CA LEU A 107 3.54 -10.67 11.77
C LEU A 107 4.23 -11.47 12.87
N ASP A 108 5.09 -10.84 13.67
CA ASP A 108 5.91 -11.46 14.70
C ASP A 108 6.64 -12.74 14.21
N LEU A 109 7.26 -12.62 13.03
CA LEU A 109 8.03 -13.70 12.39
C LEU A 109 9.53 -13.63 12.71
N SER A 110 9.89 -12.99 13.83
CA SER A 110 11.28 -12.98 14.28
C SER A 110 11.73 -14.43 14.53
N GLU A 111 12.89 -14.81 13.98
CA GLU A 111 13.42 -16.18 14.13
C GLU A 111 13.58 -16.51 15.62
N LYS A 112 13.04 -17.64 16.03
CA LYS A 112 13.57 -18.37 17.19
C LYS A 112 14.75 -19.20 16.75
#